data_AF-A0A1M5IZK1-F1
#
_entry.id   AF-A0A1M5IZK1-F1
#
_cell.length_a   1.000
_cell.length_b   1.000
_cell.length_c   1.000
_cell.angle_alpha   90.00
_cell.angle_beta   90.00
_cell.angle_gamma   90.00
#
_symmetry.space_group_name_H-M   'P 1'
#
loop_
_entity.id
_entity.type
_entity.pdbx_description
1 polymer ?
#
loop_
_entity_poly.entity_id
_entity_poly.type
_entity_poly.pdbx_seq_one_letter_code
_entity_poly.pdbx_strand_id
1 'polypeptide(L)'
;MKKRPIPETDLARITVLPWDRQRSELEHLKVSFSPYSYGSVRGVSGDILNISTIMLGATARPAWQIIAREIERNCRRGEDEIAANLAVGRALYQFSEKHSVHGRREEFFPLTVGVFAKLRYWSQAVVSIDGRPSVVHIDPRKSSALDARSRRFVFSVMHQRIRLADPDFTEVTLGIMQVPKRADGSRQAELHVNTDVELYDFEALDQMITTTYEIWWDILAEREAKRRGDGSGEAGPLFGTG
;
A
#
# COMPACT_ATOMS: atom_id res chain seq x y z
N MET A 1 4.78 21.89 -13.84
CA MET A 1 4.76 20.40 -13.92
C MET A 1 3.72 19.84 -12.96
N LYS A 2 2.99 18.76 -13.31
CA LYS A 2 2.11 18.06 -12.37
C LYS A 2 2.97 17.38 -11.30
N LYS A 3 2.95 17.88 -10.05
CA LYS A 3 3.66 17.27 -8.92
C LYS A 3 3.23 15.81 -8.80
N ARG A 4 4.16 14.87 -8.99
CA ARG A 4 3.84 13.43 -8.96
C ARG A 4 3.81 12.97 -7.50
N PRO A 5 2.73 12.31 -7.04
CA PRO A 5 2.66 11.82 -5.67
C PRO A 5 3.63 10.64 -5.46
N ILE A 6 4.08 10.50 -4.21
CA ILE A 6 4.83 9.31 -3.76
C ILE A 6 3.82 8.16 -3.64
N PRO A 7 4.13 6.94 -4.13
CA PRO A 7 3.26 5.78 -3.88
C PRO A 7 3.09 5.53 -2.38
N GLU A 8 1.86 5.26 -1.92
CA GLU A 8 1.52 5.19 -0.49
C GLU A 8 2.45 4.27 0.32
N THR A 9 2.70 3.04 -0.14
CA THR A 9 3.58 2.13 0.60
C THR A 9 5.03 2.62 0.66
N ASP A 10 5.51 3.35 -0.35
CA ASP A 10 6.84 3.98 -0.30
C ASP A 10 6.83 5.19 0.62
N LEU A 11 5.75 5.97 0.65
CA LEU A 11 5.55 7.03 1.62
C LEU A 11 5.62 6.47 3.05
N ALA A 12 4.90 5.39 3.37
CA ALA A 12 4.94 4.78 4.70
C ALA A 12 6.34 4.31 5.13
N ARG A 13 7.17 3.86 4.19
CA ARG A 13 8.54 3.42 4.46
C ARG A 13 9.53 4.58 4.61
N ILE A 14 9.38 5.61 3.79
CA ILE A 14 10.32 6.74 3.75
C ILE A 14 10.03 7.70 4.91
N THR A 15 8.76 7.99 5.18
CA THR A 15 8.31 8.99 6.16
C THR A 15 8.81 8.74 7.58
N VAL A 16 9.12 7.48 7.92
CA VAL A 16 9.61 7.08 9.24
C VAL A 16 11.14 7.12 9.38
N LEU A 17 11.85 7.47 8.32
CA LEU A 17 13.32 7.55 8.32
C LEU A 17 13.79 8.92 8.82
N PRO A 18 15.02 9.01 9.37
CA PRO A 18 15.68 10.30 9.58
C PRO A 18 15.85 11.07 8.28
N TRP A 19 15.90 12.40 8.36
CA TRP A 19 15.86 13.31 7.20
C TRP A 19 16.90 12.99 6.11
N ASP A 20 18.15 12.71 6.50
CA ASP A 20 19.25 12.37 5.58
C ASP A 20 18.93 11.12 4.75
N ARG A 21 18.35 10.11 5.40
CA ARG A 21 17.92 8.88 4.75
C ARG A 21 16.65 9.06 3.92
N GLN A 22 15.72 9.92 4.34
CA GLN A 22 14.56 10.25 3.52
C GLN A 22 14.99 10.84 2.18
N ARG A 23 15.88 11.83 2.22
CA ARG A 23 16.40 12.48 1.01
C ARG A 23 17.06 11.48 0.09
N SER A 24 17.96 10.65 0.61
CA SER A 24 18.65 9.62 -0.18
C SER A 24 17.67 8.65 -0.86
N GLU A 25 16.69 8.11 -0.12
CA GLU A 25 15.68 7.20 -0.70
C GLU A 25 14.82 7.90 -1.78
N LEU A 26 14.43 9.16 -1.56
CA LEU A 26 13.64 9.95 -2.52
C LEU A 26 14.44 10.32 -3.78
N GLU A 27 15.74 10.60 -3.64
CA GLU A 27 16.65 10.84 -4.76
C GLU A 27 16.80 9.60 -5.65
N HIS A 28 16.73 8.40 -5.08
CA HIS A 28 16.72 7.13 -5.81
C HIS A 28 15.33 6.66 -6.24
N LEU A 29 14.26 7.29 -5.71
CA LEU A 29 12.89 6.95 -6.08
C LEU A 29 12.66 7.23 -7.56
N LYS A 30 12.67 6.15 -8.35
CA LYS A 30 12.19 6.15 -9.73
C LYS A 30 10.68 6.02 -9.69
N VAL A 31 9.97 7.08 -10.09
CA VAL A 31 8.50 7.05 -10.28
C VAL A 31 8.11 6.21 -11.52
N SER A 32 9.01 5.36 -12.03
CA SER A 32 8.71 4.42 -13.11
C SER A 32 7.88 3.27 -12.56
N PHE A 33 6.79 2.93 -13.25
CA PHE A 33 5.88 1.86 -12.86
C PHE A 33 6.63 0.54 -12.61
N SER A 34 6.29 -0.14 -11.50
CA SER A 34 6.63 -1.55 -11.27
C SER A 34 6.36 -2.37 -12.55
N PRO A 35 7.17 -3.39 -12.86
CA PRO A 35 6.95 -4.24 -14.04
C PRO A 35 5.53 -4.80 -14.08
N TYR A 36 4.92 -5.05 -12.91
CA TYR A 36 3.54 -5.48 -12.77
C TYR A 36 2.85 -4.92 -11.52
N SER A 37 1.52 -5.05 -11.47
CA SER A 37 0.68 -4.57 -10.36
C SER A 37 0.04 -5.74 -9.62
N TYR A 38 -0.23 -5.55 -8.33
CA TYR A 38 -1.09 -6.45 -7.54
C TYR A 38 -2.58 -6.06 -7.60
N GLY A 39 -2.97 -5.32 -8.65
CA GLY A 39 -4.34 -4.87 -8.88
C GLY A 39 -5.32 -6.04 -9.00
N SER A 40 -4.92 -7.12 -9.69
CA SER A 40 -5.75 -8.31 -9.90
C SER A 40 -6.11 -8.99 -8.59
N VAL A 41 -5.13 -9.24 -7.70
CA VAL A 41 -5.39 -9.78 -6.35
C VAL A 41 -6.25 -8.83 -5.51
N ARG A 42 -5.97 -7.51 -5.55
CA ARG A 42 -6.78 -6.54 -4.79
C ARG A 42 -8.23 -6.55 -5.26
N GLY A 43 -8.48 -6.71 -6.56
CA GLY A 43 -9.82 -6.79 -7.13
C GLY A 43 -10.65 -7.95 -6.59
N VAL A 44 -10.03 -9.10 -6.31
CA VAL A 44 -10.68 -10.30 -5.76
C VAL A 44 -10.49 -10.47 -4.25
N SER A 45 -9.93 -9.47 -3.56
CA SER A 45 -9.66 -9.57 -2.12
C SER A 45 -10.92 -9.77 -1.29
N GLY A 46 -12.08 -9.31 -1.79
CA GLY A 46 -13.40 -9.60 -1.24
C GLY A 46 -13.67 -11.09 -1.10
N ASP A 47 -13.51 -11.85 -2.19
CA ASP A 47 -13.72 -13.28 -2.22
C ASP A 47 -12.69 -14.03 -1.36
N ILE A 48 -11.42 -13.60 -1.42
CA ILE A 48 -10.34 -14.20 -0.63
C ILE A 48 -10.65 -14.09 0.88
N LEU A 49 -11.05 -12.89 1.34
CA LEU A 49 -11.36 -12.61 2.74
C LEU A 49 -12.80 -13.00 3.13
N ASN A 50 -13.54 -13.64 2.22
CA ASN A 50 -14.95 -14.00 2.39
C ASN A 50 -15.81 -12.83 2.89
N ILE A 51 -15.73 -11.69 2.20
CA ILE A 51 -16.46 -10.46 2.51
C ILE A 51 -17.84 -10.55 1.85
N SER A 52 -18.89 -10.62 2.65
CA SER A 52 -20.27 -10.62 2.16
C SER A 52 -20.82 -9.20 1.99
N THR A 53 -21.79 -9.05 1.08
CA THR A 53 -22.65 -7.88 1.00
C THR A 53 -23.87 -8.09 1.90
N ILE A 54 -24.34 -7.00 2.53
CA ILE A 54 -25.38 -6.98 3.58
C ILE A 54 -26.65 -7.76 3.19
N MET A 55 -26.98 -7.83 1.90
CA MET A 55 -28.26 -8.36 1.41
C MET A 55 -28.33 -9.89 1.35
N LEU A 56 -27.21 -10.61 1.29
CA LEU A 56 -27.20 -12.05 0.91
C LEU A 56 -26.83 -13.02 2.04
N GLY A 57 -26.66 -12.52 3.27
CA GLY A 57 -26.22 -13.34 4.41
C GLY A 57 -24.79 -13.87 4.23
N ALA A 58 -24.36 -14.76 5.13
CA ALA A 58 -23.04 -15.37 5.03
C ALA A 58 -23.03 -16.41 3.90
N THR A 59 -22.29 -16.13 2.83
CA THR A 59 -22.04 -17.09 1.74
C THR A 59 -20.77 -17.88 2.00
N ALA A 60 -20.70 -19.10 1.46
CA ALA A 60 -19.47 -19.87 1.46
C ALA A 60 -18.41 -19.17 0.58
N ARG A 61 -17.15 -19.20 1.02
CA ARG A 61 -16.03 -18.67 0.24
C ARG A 61 -15.94 -19.42 -1.10
N PRO A 62 -15.71 -18.73 -2.23
CA PRO A 62 -15.44 -19.40 -3.49
C PRO A 62 -14.23 -20.34 -3.40
N ALA A 63 -14.28 -21.46 -4.14
CA ALA A 63 -13.13 -22.35 -4.25
C ALA A 63 -11.93 -21.62 -4.87
N TRP A 64 -10.71 -21.95 -4.44
CA TRP A 64 -9.47 -21.32 -4.92
C TRP A 64 -9.37 -21.26 -6.45
N GLN A 65 -9.79 -22.32 -7.16
CA GLN A 65 -9.73 -22.40 -8.62
C GLN A 65 -10.60 -21.35 -9.32
N ILE A 66 -11.67 -20.86 -8.68
CA ILE A 66 -12.49 -19.77 -9.22
C ILE A 66 -11.74 -18.45 -9.08
N ILE A 67 -11.21 -18.17 -7.89
CA ILE A 67 -10.43 -16.97 -7.59
C ILE A 67 -9.16 -16.88 -8.47
N ALA A 68 -8.44 -18.00 -8.63
CA ALA A 68 -7.24 -18.08 -9.45
C ALA A 68 -7.51 -17.72 -10.91
N ARG A 69 -8.58 -18.28 -11.50
CA ARG A 69 -9.01 -17.95 -12.87
C ARG A 69 -9.35 -16.48 -13.04
N GLU A 70 -9.97 -15.86 -12.03
CA GLU A 70 -10.29 -14.44 -12.08
C GLU A 70 -9.04 -13.56 -11.96
N ILE A 71 -8.08 -13.93 -11.10
CA ILE A 71 -6.78 -13.27 -11.02
C ILE A 71 -6.08 -13.32 -12.38
N GLU A 72 -5.99 -14.51 -12.99
CA GLU A 72 -5.37 -14.72 -14.30
C GLU A 72 -6.02 -13.83 -15.37
N ARG A 73 -7.36 -13.86 -15.46
CA ARG A 73 -8.15 -13.07 -16.41
C ARG A 73 -7.89 -11.56 -16.29
N ASN A 74 -7.64 -11.06 -15.07
CA ASN A 74 -7.49 -9.64 -14.80
C ASN A 74 -6.05 -9.12 -14.99
N CYS A 75 -5.06 -10.00 -15.03
CA CYS A 75 -3.67 -9.63 -15.32
C CYS A 75 -3.50 -9.23 -16.78
N ARG A 76 -2.64 -8.23 -17.05
CA ARG A 76 -2.47 -7.63 -18.38
C ARG A 76 -1.02 -7.61 -18.88
N ARG A 77 -0.05 -7.94 -18.03
CA ARG A 77 1.38 -7.78 -18.29
C ARG A 77 2.16 -9.09 -18.42
N GLY A 78 1.47 -10.18 -18.74
CA GLY A 78 2.06 -11.48 -19.02
C GLY A 78 2.23 -12.40 -17.81
N GLU A 79 2.98 -13.48 -18.01
CA GLU A 79 3.08 -14.61 -17.07
C GLU A 79 3.68 -14.22 -15.71
N ASP A 80 4.66 -13.31 -15.67
CA ASP A 80 5.26 -12.85 -14.42
C ASP A 80 4.26 -12.14 -13.49
N GLU A 81 3.35 -11.34 -14.06
CA GLU A 81 2.28 -10.67 -13.30
C GLU A 81 1.30 -11.70 -12.76
N ILE A 82 0.92 -12.68 -13.59
CA ILE A 82 0.02 -13.77 -13.23
C ILE A 82 0.63 -14.58 -12.08
N ALA A 83 1.88 -15.05 -12.22
CA ALA A 83 2.56 -15.84 -11.21
C ALA A 83 2.70 -15.07 -9.89
N ALA A 84 3.07 -13.78 -9.94
CA ALA A 84 3.19 -12.95 -8.75
C ALA A 84 1.85 -12.75 -8.04
N ASN A 85 0.77 -12.47 -8.78
CA ASN A 85 -0.56 -12.29 -8.23
C ASN A 85 -1.13 -13.61 -7.68
N LEU A 86 -1.01 -14.73 -8.41
CA LEU A 86 -1.46 -16.04 -7.94
C LEU A 86 -0.76 -16.45 -6.64
N ALA A 87 0.55 -16.22 -6.52
CA ALA A 87 1.29 -16.54 -5.30
C ALA A 87 0.80 -15.74 -4.09
N VAL A 88 0.52 -14.44 -4.26
CA VAL A 88 -0.05 -13.60 -3.20
C VAL A 88 -1.48 -14.03 -2.87
N GLY A 89 -2.33 -14.20 -3.89
CA GLY A 89 -3.71 -14.63 -3.71
C GLY A 89 -3.81 -15.96 -2.98
N ARG A 90 -2.94 -16.92 -3.32
CA ARG A 90 -2.91 -18.26 -2.70
C ARG A 90 -2.53 -18.17 -1.23
N ALA A 91 -1.50 -17.39 -0.91
CA ALA A 91 -1.05 -17.18 0.46
C ALA A 91 -2.15 -16.54 1.33
N LEU A 92 -2.85 -15.54 0.80
CA LEU A 92 -3.97 -14.89 1.49
C LEU A 92 -5.17 -15.83 1.63
N TYR A 93 -5.48 -16.65 0.62
CA TYR A 93 -6.56 -17.63 0.68
C TYR A 93 -6.31 -18.68 1.76
N GLN A 94 -5.10 -19.25 1.79
CA GLN A 94 -4.70 -20.24 2.80
C GLN A 94 -4.72 -19.66 4.20
N PHE A 95 -4.27 -18.41 4.37
CA PHE A 95 -4.41 -17.70 5.64
C PHE A 95 -5.88 -17.56 6.03
N SER A 96 -6.73 -17.17 5.08
CA SER A 96 -8.15 -16.95 5.31
C SER A 96 -8.90 -18.25 5.65
N GLU A 97 -8.50 -19.39 5.11
CA GLU A 97 -9.01 -20.71 5.51
C GLU A 97 -8.54 -21.07 6.92
N LYS A 98 -7.24 -20.96 7.17
CA LYS A 98 -6.62 -21.34 8.45
C LYS A 98 -7.19 -20.55 9.63
N HIS A 99 -7.47 -19.26 9.44
CA HIS A 99 -7.92 -18.34 10.49
C HIS A 99 -9.43 -18.04 10.43
N SER A 100 -10.19 -18.90 9.74
CA SER A 100 -11.65 -18.80 9.59
C SER A 100 -12.13 -17.39 9.24
N VAL A 101 -11.44 -16.72 8.32
CA VAL A 101 -11.68 -15.30 8.02
C VAL A 101 -13.01 -15.13 7.29
N HIS A 102 -13.84 -14.21 7.79
CA HIS A 102 -15.08 -13.77 7.15
C HIS A 102 -15.30 -12.29 7.42
N GLY A 103 -15.91 -11.57 6.51
CA GLY A 103 -16.05 -10.13 6.67
C GLY A 103 -17.37 -9.59 6.15
N ARG A 104 -17.58 -8.31 6.48
CA ARG A 104 -18.65 -7.49 5.95
C ARG A 104 -18.04 -6.29 5.28
N ARG A 105 -18.55 -5.94 4.10
CA ARG A 105 -18.12 -4.71 3.41
C ARG A 105 -18.42 -3.50 4.28
N GLU A 106 -17.45 -2.61 4.37
CA GLU A 106 -17.52 -1.38 5.15
C GLU A 106 -16.74 -0.29 4.42
N GLU A 107 -17.35 0.88 4.19
CA GLU A 107 -16.74 1.93 3.39
C GLU A 107 -16.02 2.94 4.27
N PHE A 108 -14.70 2.92 4.21
CA PHE A 108 -13.83 3.84 4.94
C PHE A 108 -13.22 4.86 3.98
N PHE A 109 -13.53 6.14 4.20
CA PHE A 109 -12.98 7.24 3.41
C PHE A 109 -11.47 7.45 3.67
N PRO A 110 -10.68 7.87 2.67
CA PRO A 110 -9.25 8.16 2.84
C PRO A 110 -8.97 9.19 3.94
N LEU A 111 -7.83 9.03 4.63
CA LEU A 111 -7.32 10.10 5.49
C LEU A 111 -6.69 11.17 4.60
N THR A 112 -7.16 12.40 4.72
CA THR A 112 -6.54 13.56 4.04
C THR A 112 -5.56 14.19 5.01
N VAL A 113 -4.30 14.34 4.57
CA VAL A 113 -3.23 14.95 5.36
C VAL A 113 -2.69 16.15 4.58
N GLY A 114 -2.92 17.33 5.13
CA GLY A 114 -2.69 18.62 4.48
C GLY A 114 -3.22 18.68 3.04
N VAL A 115 -2.44 19.30 2.17
CA VAL A 115 -2.69 19.34 0.70
C VAL A 115 -1.91 18.27 -0.05
N PHE A 116 -1.11 17.47 0.65
CA PHE A 116 -0.08 16.63 0.05
C PHE A 116 -0.55 15.22 -0.26
N ALA A 117 -1.35 14.63 0.63
CA ALA A 117 -1.66 13.20 0.59
C ALA A 117 -3.11 12.87 0.91
N LYS A 118 -3.63 11.88 0.20
CA LYS A 118 -4.84 11.13 0.55
C LYS A 118 -4.42 9.68 0.71
N LEU A 119 -4.52 9.17 1.93
CA LEU A 119 -3.96 7.86 2.30
C LEU A 119 -5.07 6.84 2.53
N ARG A 120 -4.87 5.63 2.01
CA ARG A 120 -5.74 4.46 2.25
C ARG A 120 -4.91 3.20 2.51
N TYR A 121 -4.61 2.95 3.78
CA TYR A 121 -3.95 1.70 4.21
C TYR A 121 -4.94 0.69 4.81
N TRP A 122 -6.03 0.39 4.11
CA TRP A 122 -7.02 -0.60 4.58
C TRP A 122 -7.85 -1.16 3.44
N SER A 123 -8.36 -2.37 3.64
CA SER A 123 -9.46 -2.95 2.88
C SER A 123 -10.78 -2.24 3.24
N GLN A 124 -11.72 -2.23 2.30
CA GLN A 124 -13.05 -1.65 2.51
C GLN A 124 -13.98 -2.70 3.15
N ALA A 125 -13.57 -3.20 4.31
CA ALA A 125 -14.30 -4.21 5.06
C ALA A 125 -13.83 -4.28 6.52
N VAL A 126 -14.75 -4.71 7.38
CA VAL A 126 -14.43 -5.25 8.70
C VAL A 126 -14.44 -6.77 8.56
N VAL A 127 -13.34 -7.41 8.93
CA VAL A 127 -13.16 -8.86 8.87
C VAL A 127 -13.00 -9.43 10.27
N SER A 128 -13.66 -10.54 10.54
CA SER A 128 -13.36 -11.40 11.69
C SER A 128 -12.16 -12.28 11.33
N ILE A 129 -11.14 -12.29 12.17
CA ILE A 129 -9.99 -13.19 12.08
C ILE A 129 -9.90 -13.91 13.42
N ASP A 130 -10.06 -15.24 13.43
CA ASP A 130 -10.16 -16.03 14.66
C ASP A 130 -11.19 -15.46 15.67
N GLY A 131 -12.32 -14.97 15.16
CA GLY A 131 -13.39 -14.37 15.96
C GLY A 131 -13.17 -12.91 16.39
N ARG A 132 -12.04 -12.30 16.03
CA ARG A 132 -11.73 -10.90 16.40
C ARG A 132 -12.03 -9.93 15.25
N PRO A 133 -12.87 -8.91 15.46
CA PRO A 133 -13.13 -7.90 14.44
C PRO A 133 -11.87 -7.10 14.16
N SER A 134 -11.53 -6.99 12.88
CA SER A 134 -10.29 -6.42 12.39
C SER A 134 -10.52 -5.61 11.11
N VAL A 135 -9.75 -4.54 10.93
CA VAL A 135 -9.61 -3.87 9.62
C VAL A 135 -8.17 -4.06 9.17
N VAL A 136 -7.98 -4.51 7.92
CA VAL A 136 -6.67 -5.00 7.46
C VAL A 136 -6.14 -4.25 6.24
N HIS A 137 -4.84 -3.92 6.24
CA HIS A 137 -4.10 -3.56 5.04
C HIS A 137 -3.47 -4.81 4.41
N ILE A 138 -3.50 -4.95 3.09
CA ILE A 138 -2.78 -6.01 2.37
C ILE A 138 -1.49 -5.42 1.78
N ASP A 139 -0.34 -5.91 2.24
CA ASP A 139 0.99 -5.59 1.72
C ASP A 139 1.54 -6.80 0.91
N PRO A 140 1.37 -6.81 -0.42
CA PRO A 140 1.75 -7.94 -1.28
C PRO A 140 3.24 -7.94 -1.66
N ARG A 141 4.07 -7.07 -1.06
CA ARG A 141 5.47 -6.91 -1.49
C ARG A 141 6.31 -8.15 -1.13
N LYS A 142 7.11 -8.59 -2.09
CA LYS A 142 8.04 -9.73 -1.93
C LYS A 142 9.31 -9.35 -1.15
N SER A 143 9.75 -8.11 -1.33
CA SER A 143 10.97 -7.52 -0.75
C SER A 143 10.63 -6.10 -0.30
N SER A 144 11.38 -5.58 0.66
CA SER A 144 11.12 -4.24 1.23
C SER A 144 9.69 -4.08 1.75
N ALA A 145 9.19 -5.13 2.42
CA ALA A 145 7.94 -5.09 3.16
C ALA A 145 8.02 -4.04 4.28
N LEU A 146 6.87 -3.56 4.75
CA LEU A 146 6.81 -2.61 5.88
C LEU A 146 7.53 -3.21 7.10
N ASP A 147 8.57 -2.52 7.60
CA ASP A 147 9.25 -2.88 8.84
C ASP A 147 8.43 -2.43 10.06
N ALA A 148 8.92 -2.65 11.28
CA ALA A 148 8.18 -2.28 12.49
C ALA A 148 7.80 -0.80 12.55
N ARG A 149 8.69 0.11 12.12
CA ARG A 149 8.43 1.56 12.11
C ARG A 149 7.42 1.94 11.05
N SER A 150 7.55 1.38 9.85
CA SER A 150 6.62 1.60 8.75
C SER A 150 5.23 1.04 9.07
N ARG A 151 5.16 -0.11 9.75
CA ARG A 151 3.90 -0.67 10.28
C ARG A 151 3.29 0.22 11.35
N ARG A 152 4.07 0.76 12.29
CA ARG A 152 3.60 1.75 13.29
C ARG A 152 2.96 2.95 12.60
N PHE A 153 3.60 3.50 11.56
CA PHE A 153 3.03 4.60 10.77
C PHE A 153 1.69 4.21 10.13
N VAL A 154 1.63 3.05 9.46
CA VAL A 154 0.38 2.55 8.86
C VAL A 154 -0.72 2.35 9.90
N PHE A 155 -0.43 1.72 11.04
CA PHE A 155 -1.38 1.55 12.13
C PHE A 155 -1.87 2.89 12.69
N SER A 156 -0.99 3.89 12.77
CA SER A 156 -1.35 5.22 13.25
C SER A 156 -2.33 5.89 12.28
N VAL A 157 -2.07 5.82 10.96
CA VAL A 157 -2.98 6.33 9.94
C VAL A 157 -4.34 5.60 9.98
N MET A 158 -4.33 4.29 10.15
CA MET A 158 -5.56 3.50 10.32
C MET A 158 -6.31 3.91 11.59
N HIS A 159 -5.62 4.09 12.71
CA HIS A 159 -6.23 4.48 13.99
C HIS A 159 -6.93 5.83 13.90
N GLN A 160 -6.25 6.84 13.34
CA GLN A 160 -6.82 8.18 13.12
C GLN A 160 -8.10 8.12 12.28
N ARG A 161 -8.09 7.32 11.21
CA ARG A 161 -9.21 7.29 10.25
C ARG A 161 -10.33 6.34 10.59
N ILE A 162 -10.05 5.27 11.32
CA ILE A 162 -11.01 4.20 11.60
C ILE A 162 -11.51 4.31 13.03
N ARG A 163 -10.61 4.22 14.02
CA ARG A 163 -11.01 4.17 15.44
C ARG A 163 -11.41 5.53 15.99
N LEU A 164 -10.67 6.60 15.66
CA LEU A 164 -10.95 7.93 16.19
C LEU A 164 -12.07 8.66 15.41
N ALA A 165 -12.27 8.30 14.15
CA ALA A 165 -13.28 8.94 13.31
C ALA A 165 -14.71 8.44 13.57
N ASP A 166 -14.86 7.25 14.15
CA ASP A 166 -16.14 6.59 14.35
C ASP A 166 -16.11 5.68 15.59
N PRO A 167 -16.91 5.99 16.64
CA PRO A 167 -16.97 5.23 17.88
C PRO A 167 -17.28 3.74 17.70
N ASP A 168 -18.04 3.36 16.67
CA ASP A 168 -18.42 1.95 16.43
C ASP A 168 -17.21 1.06 16.13
N PHE A 169 -16.09 1.66 15.72
CA PHE A 169 -14.87 0.94 15.39
C PHE A 169 -13.76 1.09 16.44
N THR A 170 -14.01 1.70 17.60
CA THR A 170 -12.97 1.97 18.62
C THR A 170 -12.15 0.71 18.98
N GLU A 171 -12.82 -0.44 19.07
CA GLU A 171 -12.24 -1.71 19.51
C GLU A 171 -11.76 -2.62 18.37
N VAL A 172 -11.93 -2.24 17.09
CA VAL A 172 -11.51 -3.12 15.98
C VAL A 172 -10.00 -3.26 15.95
N THR A 173 -9.48 -4.48 15.81
CA THR A 173 -8.04 -4.73 15.68
C THR A 173 -7.53 -4.14 14.36
N LEU A 174 -6.42 -3.41 14.38
CA LEU A 174 -5.80 -2.91 13.15
C LEU A 174 -4.74 -3.90 12.72
N GLY A 175 -4.87 -4.42 11.49
CA GLY A 175 -4.01 -5.47 10.97
C GLY A 175 -3.28 -5.08 9.69
N ILE A 176 -2.09 -5.63 9.49
CA ILE A 176 -1.35 -5.58 8.22
C ILE A 176 -1.02 -7.02 7.83
N MET A 177 -1.61 -7.48 6.73
CA MET A 177 -1.35 -8.77 6.11
C MET A 177 -0.18 -8.62 5.13
N GLN A 178 1.02 -8.98 5.56
CA GLN A 178 2.21 -8.97 4.71
C GLN A 178 2.36 -10.32 4.03
N VAL A 179 2.80 -10.33 2.78
CA VAL A 179 3.06 -11.58 2.05
C VAL A 179 4.51 -11.62 1.57
N PRO A 180 5.52 -11.69 2.47
CA PRO A 180 6.91 -11.70 2.05
C PRO A 180 7.27 -12.94 1.21
N LYS A 181 8.41 -12.88 0.51
CA LYS A 181 9.05 -14.07 -0.05
C LYS A 181 9.89 -14.74 1.03
N ARG A 182 9.73 -16.04 1.19
CA ARG A 182 10.52 -16.85 2.13
C ARG A 182 11.79 -17.39 1.49
N ALA A 183 12.67 -17.93 2.34
CA ALA A 183 13.95 -18.48 1.91
C ALA A 183 13.80 -19.64 0.91
N ASP A 184 12.75 -20.47 1.07
CA ASP A 184 12.37 -21.56 0.16
C ASP A 184 11.70 -21.05 -1.14
N GLY A 185 11.57 -19.73 -1.31
CA GLY A 185 10.92 -19.11 -2.45
C GLY A 185 9.41 -19.02 -2.36
N SER A 186 8.78 -19.63 -1.36
CA SER A 186 7.33 -19.59 -1.15
C SER A 186 6.85 -18.22 -0.69
N ARG A 187 5.53 -18.01 -0.78
CA ARG A 187 4.82 -16.85 -0.25
C ARG A 187 3.89 -17.32 0.85
N GLN A 188 4.01 -16.73 2.04
CA GLN A 188 3.05 -16.97 3.12
C GLN A 188 2.57 -15.62 3.64
N ALA A 189 1.26 -15.53 3.92
CA ALA A 189 0.68 -14.36 4.54
C ALA A 189 0.92 -14.39 6.05
N GLU A 190 1.33 -13.25 6.59
CA GLU A 190 1.65 -13.02 7.98
C GLU A 190 0.84 -11.81 8.45
N LEU A 191 0.13 -11.95 9.56
CA LEU A 191 -0.67 -10.88 10.14
C LEU A 191 0.13 -10.20 11.25
N HIS A 192 0.40 -8.92 11.08
CA HIS A 192 0.86 -8.04 12.15
C HIS A 192 -0.34 -7.25 12.67
N VAL A 193 -0.49 -7.19 14.00
CA VAL A 193 -1.54 -6.41 14.67
C VAL A 193 -0.95 -5.27 15.47
N ASN A 194 -1.75 -4.26 15.77
CA ASN A 194 -1.31 -3.05 16.49
C ASN A 194 -1.21 -3.21 18.02
N THR A 195 -1.10 -4.45 18.53
CA THR A 195 -0.96 -4.73 19.96
C THR A 195 0.37 -4.19 20.48
N ASP A 196 0.35 -3.47 21.61
CA ASP A 196 1.51 -2.86 22.27
C ASP A 196 2.32 -1.90 21.38
N VAL A 197 1.67 -1.32 20.36
CA VAL A 197 2.26 -0.29 19.50
C VAL A 197 1.77 1.08 19.95
N GLU A 198 2.67 1.91 20.48
CA GLU A 198 2.39 3.32 20.70
C GLU A 198 2.17 4.00 19.33
N LEU A 199 0.99 4.56 19.09
CA LEU A 199 0.64 5.13 17.79
C LEU A 199 1.00 6.62 17.74
N TYR A 200 1.33 7.10 16.55
CA TYR A 200 1.47 8.54 16.30
C TYR A 200 0.09 9.19 16.31
N ASP A 201 0.00 10.37 16.91
CA ASP A 201 -1.17 11.23 16.79
C ASP A 201 -1.24 11.89 15.40
N PHE A 202 -2.30 12.66 15.16
CA PHE A 202 -2.50 13.32 13.87
C PHE A 202 -1.43 14.36 13.56
N GLU A 203 -1.02 15.16 14.54
CA GLU A 203 -0.01 16.22 14.36
C GLU A 203 1.35 15.63 13.98
N ALA A 204 1.78 14.57 14.67
CA ALA A 204 2.99 13.84 14.32
C ALA A 204 2.90 13.26 12.90
N LEU A 205 1.77 12.64 12.53
CA LEU A 205 1.59 12.11 11.17
C LEU A 205 1.64 13.22 10.11
N ASP A 206 0.97 14.35 10.34
CA ASP A 206 0.95 15.49 9.43
C ASP A 206 2.36 16.08 9.24
N GLN A 207 3.10 16.28 10.33
CA GLN A 207 4.48 16.77 10.28
C GLN A 207 5.40 15.80 9.53
N MET A 208 5.31 14.50 9.80
CA MET A 208 6.16 13.49 9.14
C MET A 208 5.88 13.47 7.63
N ILE A 209 4.61 13.49 7.22
CA ILE A 209 4.19 13.49 5.81
C ILE A 209 4.63 14.78 5.13
N THR A 210 4.37 15.94 5.74
CA THR A 210 4.74 17.26 5.22
C THR A 210 6.25 17.33 4.97
N THR A 211 7.06 16.97 5.96
CA THR A 211 8.53 16.93 5.85
C THR A 211 8.98 16.08 4.65
N THR A 212 8.38 14.90 4.48
CA THR A 212 8.73 13.99 3.37
C THR A 212 8.38 14.60 2.00
N TYR A 213 7.23 15.26 1.90
CA TYR A 213 6.78 15.88 0.64
C TYR A 213 7.55 17.15 0.29
N GLU A 214 7.99 17.94 1.28
CA GLU A 214 8.89 19.07 1.07
C GLU A 214 10.20 18.62 0.43
N ILE A 215 10.87 17.62 1.03
CA ILE A 215 12.09 17.02 0.46
C ILE A 215 11.83 16.52 -0.97
N TRP A 216 10.71 15.84 -1.19
CA TRP A 216 10.38 15.29 -2.50
C TRP A 216 10.19 16.37 -3.56
N TRP A 217 9.57 17.49 -3.19
CA TRP A 217 9.35 18.59 -4.10
C TRP A 217 10.63 19.34 -4.45
N ASP A 218 11.53 19.50 -3.49
CA ASP A 218 12.87 20.04 -3.74
C ASP A 218 13.63 19.17 -4.74
N ILE A 219 13.63 17.85 -4.54
CA ILE A 219 14.25 16.89 -5.47
C ILE A 219 13.64 16.99 -6.87
N LEU A 220 12.30 17.12 -6.98
CA LEU A 220 11.64 17.27 -8.27
C LEU A 220 12.02 18.59 -8.96
N ALA A 221 12.15 19.68 -8.19
CA ALA A 221 12.59 20.98 -8.71
C ALA A 221 14.05 20.93 -9.18
N GLU A 222 14.95 20.32 -8.42
CA GLU A 222 16.35 20.11 -8.79
C GLU A 222 16.48 19.26 -10.07
N ARG A 223 15.72 18.16 -10.16
CA ARG A 223 15.68 17.30 -11.36
C ARG A 223 15.19 18.05 -12.59
N GLU A 224 14.24 18.97 -12.42
CA GLU A 224 13.73 19.81 -13.51
C GLU A 224 14.75 20.88 -13.93
N ALA A 225 15.41 21.54 -12.97
CA ALA A 225 16.45 22.53 -13.24
C ALA A 225 17.62 21.90 -14.03
N LYS A 226 18.08 20.71 -13.63
CA LYS A 226 19.13 19.96 -14.36
C LYS A 226 18.72 19.67 -15.81
N ARG A 227 17.50 19.15 -16.02
CA ARG A 227 16.98 18.88 -17.38
C ARG A 227 16.90 20.12 -18.26
N ARG A 228 16.54 21.29 -17.69
CA ARG A 228 16.50 22.55 -18.44
C ARG A 228 17.91 23.06 -18.75
N GLY A 229 18.85 22.96 -17.81
CA GLY A 229 20.26 23.32 -18.03
C GLY A 229 20.92 22.49 -19.12
N ASP A 230 20.68 21.18 -19.13
CA ASP A 230 21.19 20.27 -20.16
C ASP A 230 20.55 20.52 -21.54
N GLY A 231 19.28 20.94 -21.58
CA GLY A 231 18.56 21.27 -22.81
C GLY A 231 18.95 22.60 -23.47
N SER A 232 19.68 23.47 -22.77
CA SER A 232 20.21 24.73 -23.32
C SER A 232 21.62 24.63 -23.91
N GLY A 233 22.25 23.45 -23.87
CA GLY A 233 23.65 23.24 -24.29
C GLY A 233 23.88 22.91 -25.78
N GLU A 234 22.84 22.66 -26.58
CA GLU A 234 22.95 22.36 -28.02
C GLU A 234 22.07 23.30 -28.86
N ALA A 235 22.25 24.61 -28.71
CA ALA A 235 22.03 25.52 -29.84
C ALA A 235 23.34 25.52 -30.65
N GLY A 236 23.49 24.53 -31.55
CA GLY A 236 24.54 24.57 -32.57
C GLY A 236 24.51 25.90 -33.31
N PRO A 237 25.67 26.45 -33.74
CA PRO A 237 25.72 27.78 -34.30
C PRO A 237 24.94 27.81 -35.62
N LEU A 238 23.72 28.32 -35.57
CA LEU A 238 23.12 29.01 -36.71
C LEU A 238 23.90 30.31 -36.87
N PHE A 239 24.33 30.59 -38.10
CA PHE A 239 25.17 31.71 -38.55
C PHE A 239 26.68 31.45 -38.61
N GLY A 240 27.09 31.05 -39.83
CA GLY A 240 28.42 31.28 -40.37
C GLY A 240 28.27 31.63 -41.86
N THR A 241 27.98 32.89 -42.14
CA THR A 241 28.09 33.53 -43.46
C THR A 241 29.55 33.71 -43.84
N GLY A 242 29.90 33.48 -45.11
CA GLY A 242 31.20 33.82 -45.70
C GLY A 242 31.53 32.98 -46.91
#